data_AF-A0A1L8RFM0-F1
#
_entry.id   AF-A0A1L8RFM0-F1
#
_cell.length_a   1.000
_cell.length_b   1.000
_cell.length_c   1.000
_cell.angle_alpha   90.00
_cell.angle_beta   90.00
_cell.angle_gamma   90.00
#
_symmetry.space_group_name_H-M   'P 1'
#
loop_
_entity.id
_entity.type
_entity.pdbx_description
1 polymer ?
#
loop_
_entity_poly.entity_id
_entity_poly.type
_entity_poly.pdbx_seq_one_letter_code
_entity_poly.pdbx_strand_id
1 'polypeptide(L)'
;MTLFNQEFMIRATKESQYAATITTEINTRIADLGRGSNFSEDIFEEVVPQSLVQENIDSYIRGIYTDVPFSVDGKEQIEKNLDEKIQAYADEKGYDLTEENTKQAVQTFKDAAVSSFDQFIEIPYILTYGRKVMAYSNTLTLFMILCGALFLILFIGVIYLTSRWRHQIFRYIAYTLGGSGLMLLTLPAIIYFSRTIDRLGITSQSMYRFLITYLNDFVLTFIKWGGVVIMIAIICWFISEGMRKKVARSKN
;
A
#
# COMPACT_ATOMS: atom_id res chain seq x y z
N MET A 1 11.24 0.30 -4.98
CA MET A 1 10.26 1.22 -5.61
C MET A 1 9.00 1.25 -4.77
N THR A 2 8.28 2.36 -4.74
CA THR A 2 7.16 2.60 -3.82
C THR A 2 5.80 2.62 -4.54
N LEU A 3 5.22 3.79 -4.83
CA LEU A 3 3.85 3.94 -5.39
C LEU A 3 3.60 3.11 -6.67
N PHE A 4 4.60 3.02 -7.55
CA PHE A 4 4.53 2.31 -8.83
C PHE A 4 4.91 0.82 -8.73
N ASN A 5 5.00 0.27 -7.52
CA ASN A 5 5.41 -1.10 -7.31
C ASN A 5 4.29 -1.90 -6.64
N GLN A 6 3.87 -2.97 -7.32
CA GLN A 6 2.81 -3.86 -6.85
C GLN A 6 3.13 -4.45 -5.46
N GLU A 7 4.35 -4.96 -5.27
CA GLU A 7 4.76 -5.58 -4.00
C GLU A 7 4.76 -4.59 -2.83
N PHE A 8 5.02 -3.31 -3.10
CA PHE A 8 4.90 -2.27 -2.09
C PHE A 8 3.46 -2.13 -1.60
N MET A 9 2.47 -2.15 -2.50
CA MET A 9 1.05 -2.06 -2.13
C MET A 9 0.53 -3.34 -1.46
N ILE A 10 0.93 -4.52 -1.96
CA ILE A 10 0.61 -5.82 -1.34
C ILE A 10 1.18 -5.91 0.08
N ARG A 11 2.39 -5.41 0.31
CA ARG A 11 2.97 -5.38 1.66
C ARG A 11 2.18 -4.44 2.57
N ALA A 12 1.81 -3.26 2.10
CA ALA A 12 1.03 -2.32 2.91
C ALA A 12 -0.36 -2.85 3.28
N THR A 13 -1.04 -3.60 2.41
CA THR A 13 -2.32 -4.26 2.77
C THR A 13 -2.12 -5.33 3.84
N LYS A 14 -1.01 -6.07 3.81
CA LYS A 14 -0.67 -7.07 4.83
C LYS A 14 -0.32 -6.41 6.18
N GLU A 15 0.54 -5.40 6.17
CA GLU A 15 0.97 -4.68 7.38
C GLU A 15 -0.18 -3.93 8.05
N SER A 16 -1.14 -3.40 7.28
CA SER A 16 -2.34 -2.76 7.81
C SER A 16 -3.43 -3.73 8.27
N GLN A 17 -3.22 -5.05 8.12
CA GLN A 17 -4.23 -6.09 8.38
C GLN A 17 -5.55 -5.82 7.65
N TYR A 18 -5.44 -5.32 6.40
CA TYR A 18 -6.58 -4.87 5.63
C TYR A 18 -7.59 -6.00 5.39
N ALA A 19 -7.11 -7.16 4.93
CA ALA A 19 -7.95 -8.33 4.69
C ALA A 19 -8.67 -8.81 5.96
N ALA A 20 -8.00 -8.84 7.11
CA ALA A 20 -8.61 -9.24 8.38
C ALA A 20 -9.71 -8.26 8.82
N THR A 21 -9.45 -6.95 8.68
CA THR A 21 -10.42 -5.91 9.03
C THR A 21 -11.65 -5.98 8.13
N ILE A 22 -11.45 -6.11 6.81
CA ILE A 22 -12.55 -6.28 5.85
C ILE A 22 -13.32 -7.58 6.10
N THR A 23 -12.65 -8.69 6.39
CA THR A 23 -13.31 -9.96 6.70
C THR A 23 -14.27 -9.79 7.89
N THR A 24 -13.83 -9.05 8.92
CA THR A 24 -14.67 -8.75 10.09
C THR A 24 -15.85 -7.85 9.71
N GLU A 25 -15.60 -6.78 8.94
CA GLU A 25 -16.64 -5.85 8.45
C GLU A 25 -17.71 -6.58 7.60
N ILE A 26 -17.30 -7.47 6.70
CA ILE A 26 -18.19 -8.26 5.84
C ILE A 26 -19.03 -9.23 6.67
N ASN A 27 -18.42 -10.04 7.53
CA ASN A 27 -19.17 -11.01 8.34
C ASN A 27 -20.13 -10.30 9.31
N THR A 28 -19.73 -9.17 9.89
CA THR A 28 -20.63 -8.34 10.72
C THR A 28 -21.81 -7.82 9.90
N ARG A 29 -21.57 -7.36 8.66
CA ARG A 29 -22.64 -6.91 7.76
C ARG A 29 -23.61 -8.02 7.40
N ILE A 30 -23.11 -9.22 7.14
CA ILE A 30 -23.93 -10.40 6.84
C ILE A 30 -24.77 -10.78 8.07
N ALA A 31 -24.18 -10.78 9.27
CA ALA A 31 -24.91 -11.02 10.51
C ALA A 31 -26.00 -9.97 10.77
N ASP A 32 -25.72 -8.68 10.53
CA ASP A 32 -26.69 -7.59 10.64
C ASP A 32 -27.86 -7.74 9.65
N LEU A 33 -27.56 -8.15 8.40
CA LEU A 33 -28.58 -8.47 7.41
C LEU A 33 -29.42 -9.68 7.87
N GLY A 34 -28.76 -10.70 8.41
CA GLY A 34 -29.40 -11.88 8.98
C GLY A 34 -30.36 -11.51 10.11
N ARG A 35 -29.93 -10.61 11.01
CA ARG A 35 -30.78 -10.06 12.09
C ARG A 35 -32.01 -9.36 11.52
N GLY A 36 -31.84 -8.56 10.46
CA GLY A 36 -32.95 -7.93 9.73
C GLY A 36 -33.91 -8.92 9.08
N SER A 37 -33.44 -10.14 8.80
CA SER A 37 -34.21 -11.27 8.26
C SER A 37 -34.66 -12.28 9.33
N ASN A 38 -34.61 -11.93 10.62
CA ASN A 38 -34.99 -12.76 11.77
C ASN A 38 -34.13 -14.01 12.03
N PHE A 39 -32.90 -14.05 11.52
CA PHE A 39 -31.90 -15.03 11.94
C PHE A 39 -31.19 -14.57 13.23
N SER A 40 -30.75 -15.53 14.05
CA SER A 40 -29.89 -15.24 15.22
C SER A 40 -28.51 -14.72 14.77
N GLU A 41 -27.94 -13.83 15.58
CA GLU A 41 -26.69 -13.10 15.26
C GLU A 41 -25.49 -14.04 15.07
N ASP A 42 -25.44 -15.13 15.84
CA ASP A 42 -24.31 -16.06 15.91
C ASP A 42 -24.22 -17.05 14.73
N ILE A 43 -25.26 -17.13 13.89
CA ILE A 43 -25.34 -18.15 12.83
C ILE A 43 -24.36 -17.86 11.70
N PHE A 44 -24.14 -16.57 11.43
CA PHE A 44 -23.38 -16.10 10.27
C PHE A 44 -21.95 -15.66 10.61
N GLU A 45 -21.44 -16.07 11.77
CA GLU A 45 -20.02 -15.96 12.04
C GLU A 45 -19.22 -16.81 11.02
N GLU A 46 -18.15 -16.23 10.48
CA GLU A 46 -17.20 -16.87 9.56
C GLU A 46 -17.78 -17.37 8.23
N VAL A 47 -18.89 -16.80 7.74
CA VAL A 47 -19.43 -17.10 6.40
C VAL A 47 -18.40 -16.85 5.30
N VAL A 48 -17.68 -15.73 5.43
CA VAL A 48 -16.63 -15.33 4.49
C VAL A 48 -15.27 -15.58 5.13
N PRO A 49 -14.46 -16.52 4.60
CA PRO A 49 -13.14 -16.82 5.13
C PRO A 49 -12.12 -15.73 4.76
N GLN A 50 -11.20 -15.41 5.68
CA GLN A 50 -10.18 -14.39 5.47
C GLN A 50 -9.25 -14.71 4.28
N SER A 51 -8.96 -15.98 4.02
CA SER A 51 -8.13 -16.40 2.88
C SER A 51 -8.73 -15.97 1.55
N LEU A 52 -10.06 -16.13 1.39
CA LEU A 52 -10.77 -15.74 0.17
C LEU A 52 -10.76 -14.21 0.00
N VAL A 53 -10.91 -13.47 1.08
CA VAL A 53 -10.79 -11.99 1.09
C VAL A 53 -9.37 -11.57 0.68
N GLN A 54 -8.34 -12.21 1.22
CA GLN A 54 -6.94 -11.91 0.88
C GLN A 54 -6.63 -12.19 -0.59
N GLU A 55 -7.06 -13.33 -1.14
CA GLU A 55 -6.86 -13.68 -2.55
C GLU A 55 -7.52 -12.66 -3.48
N ASN A 56 -8.76 -12.29 -3.18
CA ASN A 56 -9.48 -11.26 -3.94
C ASN A 56 -8.79 -9.89 -3.85
N ILE A 57 -8.32 -9.47 -2.67
CA ILE A 57 -7.57 -8.23 -2.51
C ILE A 57 -6.25 -8.27 -3.29
N ASP A 58 -5.50 -9.37 -3.25
CA ASP A 58 -4.24 -9.51 -3.99
C ASP A 58 -4.49 -9.47 -5.51
N SER A 59 -5.54 -10.13 -5.99
CA SER A 59 -5.99 -10.07 -7.40
C SER A 59 -6.45 -8.67 -7.80
N TYR A 60 -7.19 -7.98 -6.93
CA TYR A 60 -7.63 -6.59 -7.14
C TYR A 60 -6.41 -5.67 -7.30
N ILE A 61 -5.42 -5.80 -6.42
CA ILE A 61 -4.16 -5.05 -6.51
C ILE A 61 -3.43 -5.36 -7.82
N ARG A 62 -3.31 -6.63 -8.22
CA ARG A 62 -2.69 -6.99 -9.51
C ARG A 62 -3.40 -6.34 -10.69
N GLY A 63 -4.73 -6.25 -10.68
CA GLY A 63 -5.52 -5.56 -11.70
C GLY A 63 -5.31 -4.04 -11.79
N ILE A 64 -4.59 -3.44 -10.84
CA ILE A 64 -4.16 -2.03 -10.89
C ILE A 64 -2.85 -1.86 -11.66
N TYR A 65 -1.92 -2.81 -11.46
CA TYR A 65 -0.58 -2.78 -12.04
C TYR A 65 -0.50 -3.54 -13.39
N THR A 66 -1.56 -4.26 -13.74
CA THR A 66 -1.69 -5.01 -14.99
C THR A 66 -2.95 -4.58 -15.73
N ASP A 67 -3.00 -4.80 -17.05
CA ASP A 67 -4.19 -4.55 -17.87
C ASP A 67 -5.26 -5.64 -17.73
N VAL A 68 -5.11 -6.55 -16.76
CA VAL A 68 -6.06 -7.63 -16.52
C VAL A 68 -7.26 -7.08 -15.75
N PRO A 69 -8.49 -7.21 -16.28
CA PRO A 69 -9.70 -6.82 -15.55
C PRO A 69 -9.84 -7.69 -14.31
N PHE A 70 -10.09 -7.04 -13.16
CA PHE A 70 -10.40 -7.74 -11.92
C PHE A 70 -11.87 -8.18 -11.93
N SER A 71 -12.12 -9.37 -11.42
CA SER A 71 -13.45 -9.87 -11.06
C SER A 71 -13.36 -10.52 -9.69
N VAL A 72 -14.42 -10.39 -8.91
CA VAL A 72 -14.52 -10.98 -7.57
C VAL A 72 -14.77 -12.48 -7.70
N ASP A 73 -13.87 -13.28 -7.15
CA ASP A 73 -13.94 -14.74 -7.12
C ASP A 73 -14.52 -15.26 -5.79
N GLY A 74 -15.13 -16.45 -5.82
CA GLY A 74 -15.61 -17.15 -4.61
C GLY A 74 -17.06 -16.88 -4.18
N LYS A 75 -17.87 -16.24 -5.03
CA LYS A 75 -19.29 -16.01 -4.75
C LYS A 75 -20.07 -17.30 -4.50
N GLU A 76 -19.84 -18.32 -5.34
CA GLU A 76 -20.46 -19.65 -5.18
C GLU A 76 -20.09 -20.30 -3.84
N GLN A 77 -18.86 -20.08 -3.35
CA GLN A 77 -18.44 -20.60 -2.05
C GLN A 77 -19.16 -19.89 -0.90
N ILE A 78 -19.37 -18.58 -1.00
CA ILE A 78 -20.12 -17.80 -0.01
C ILE A 78 -21.59 -18.22 -0.01
N GLU A 79 -22.21 -18.37 -1.18
CA GLU A 79 -23.58 -18.87 -1.30
C GLU A 79 -23.73 -20.26 -0.66
N LYS A 80 -22.79 -21.17 -0.94
CA LYS A 80 -22.80 -22.50 -0.34
C LYS A 80 -22.67 -22.44 1.18
N ASN A 81 -21.75 -21.63 1.71
CA ASN A 81 -21.59 -21.46 3.15
C ASN A 81 -22.87 -20.90 3.80
N LEU A 82 -23.54 -19.94 3.15
CA LEU A 82 -24.82 -19.40 3.59
C LEU A 82 -25.90 -20.49 3.60
N ASP A 83 -26.00 -21.28 2.53
CA ASP A 83 -26.98 -22.38 2.42
C ASP A 83 -26.77 -23.41 3.54
N GLU A 84 -25.53 -23.82 3.80
CA GLU A 84 -25.21 -24.77 4.89
C GLU A 84 -25.62 -24.22 6.27
N LYS A 85 -25.34 -22.94 6.55
CA LYS A 85 -25.70 -22.30 7.82
C LYS A 85 -27.21 -22.11 7.98
N ILE A 86 -27.90 -21.71 6.91
CA ILE A 86 -29.35 -21.51 6.91
C ILE A 86 -30.07 -22.85 7.08
N GLN A 87 -29.61 -23.91 6.39
CA GLN A 87 -30.18 -25.25 6.53
C GLN A 87 -30.02 -25.78 7.96
N ALA A 88 -28.81 -25.67 8.53
CA ALA A 88 -28.55 -26.09 9.90
C ALA A 88 -29.46 -25.36 10.93
N TYR A 89 -29.68 -24.07 10.73
CA TYR A 89 -30.57 -23.29 11.59
C TYR A 89 -32.05 -23.67 11.42
N ALA A 90 -32.49 -23.91 10.18
CA ALA A 90 -33.86 -24.33 9.90
C ALA A 90 -34.14 -25.71 10.50
N ASP A 91 -33.20 -26.65 10.40
CA ASP A 91 -33.31 -27.98 10.99
C ASP A 91 -33.38 -27.90 12.53
N GLU A 92 -32.59 -27.02 13.17
CA GLU A 92 -32.59 -26.82 14.63
C GLU A 92 -33.92 -26.25 15.14
N LYS A 93 -34.51 -25.29 14.40
CA LYS A 93 -35.75 -24.61 14.79
C LYS A 93 -37.01 -25.27 14.25
N GLY A 94 -36.88 -26.27 13.38
CA GLY A 94 -38.00 -26.94 12.72
C GLY A 94 -38.73 -26.07 11.70
N TYR A 95 -38.02 -25.16 11.02
CA TYR A 95 -38.59 -24.32 9.96
C TYR A 95 -38.68 -25.07 8.64
N ASP A 96 -39.80 -24.89 7.92
CA ASP A 96 -39.96 -25.40 6.55
C ASP A 96 -39.46 -24.38 5.52
N LEU A 97 -38.32 -24.67 4.91
CA LEU A 97 -37.70 -23.83 3.87
C LEU A 97 -38.37 -23.98 2.49
N THR A 98 -39.36 -24.87 2.35
CA THR A 98 -40.06 -25.10 1.07
C THR A 98 -41.20 -24.14 0.80
N GLU A 99 -41.63 -23.34 1.79
CA GLU A 99 -42.61 -22.28 1.60
C GLU A 99 -42.06 -21.17 0.68
N GLU A 100 -42.83 -20.79 -0.34
CA GLU A 100 -42.39 -19.85 -1.39
C GLU A 100 -41.95 -18.48 -0.82
N ASN A 101 -42.68 -17.96 0.18
CA ASN A 101 -42.34 -16.69 0.83
C ASN A 101 -41.01 -16.78 1.62
N THR A 102 -40.79 -17.91 2.29
CA THR A 102 -39.55 -18.18 3.05
C THR A 102 -38.38 -18.34 2.10
N LYS A 103 -38.56 -19.08 1.01
CA LYS A 103 -37.55 -19.25 -0.04
C LYS A 103 -37.16 -17.93 -0.70
N GLN A 104 -38.13 -17.06 -1.00
CA GLN A 104 -37.86 -15.74 -1.57
C GLN A 104 -37.13 -14.82 -0.57
N ALA A 105 -37.48 -14.85 0.72
CA ALA A 105 -36.80 -14.08 1.75
C ALA A 105 -35.35 -14.53 1.94
N VAL A 106 -35.11 -15.85 1.98
CA VAL A 106 -33.78 -16.47 2.03
C VAL A 106 -32.96 -16.06 0.81
N GLN A 107 -33.53 -16.13 -0.39
CA GLN A 107 -32.81 -15.73 -1.61
C GLN A 107 -32.44 -14.24 -1.59
N THR A 108 -33.38 -13.37 -1.20
CA THR A 108 -33.13 -11.93 -1.08
C THR A 108 -31.99 -11.63 -0.10
N PHE A 109 -31.95 -12.35 1.03
CA PHE A 109 -30.87 -12.26 2.01
C PHE A 109 -29.53 -12.71 1.41
N LYS A 110 -29.49 -13.86 0.73
CA LYS A 110 -28.27 -14.37 0.08
C LYS A 110 -27.74 -13.41 -0.97
N ASP A 111 -28.60 -12.89 -1.82
CA ASP A 111 -28.22 -11.90 -2.84
C ASP A 111 -27.64 -10.62 -2.20
N ALA A 112 -28.23 -10.16 -1.09
CA ALA A 112 -27.73 -9.00 -0.35
C ALA A 112 -26.38 -9.28 0.37
N ALA A 113 -26.18 -10.50 0.87
CA ALA A 113 -24.93 -10.93 1.49
C ALA A 113 -23.78 -11.03 0.47
N VAL A 114 -24.04 -11.66 -0.69
CA VAL A 114 -23.07 -11.74 -1.80
C VAL A 114 -22.78 -10.35 -2.37
N SER A 115 -23.79 -9.51 -2.56
CA SER A 115 -23.60 -8.12 -3.01
C SER A 115 -22.80 -7.29 -1.99
N SER A 116 -22.95 -7.54 -0.69
CA SER A 116 -22.12 -6.90 0.33
C SER A 116 -20.65 -7.31 0.18
N PHE A 117 -20.37 -8.61 -0.02
CA PHE A 117 -19.01 -9.09 -0.28
C PHE A 117 -18.36 -8.37 -1.48
N ASP A 118 -19.07 -8.28 -2.61
CA ASP A 118 -18.60 -7.55 -3.79
C ASP A 118 -18.26 -6.10 -3.47
N GLN A 119 -19.14 -5.40 -2.76
CA GLN A 119 -18.99 -3.98 -2.45
C GLN A 119 -17.80 -3.68 -1.52
N PHE A 120 -17.50 -4.58 -0.58
CA PHE A 120 -16.36 -4.42 0.31
C PHE A 120 -15.02 -4.76 -0.38
N ILE A 121 -15.00 -5.74 -1.28
CA ILE A 121 -13.81 -6.13 -2.04
C ILE A 121 -13.49 -5.11 -3.15
N GLU A 122 -14.50 -4.68 -3.90
CA GLU A 122 -14.34 -3.64 -4.92
C GLU A 122 -14.17 -2.29 -4.25
N ILE A 123 -12.93 -1.94 -3.91
CA ILE A 123 -12.65 -0.62 -3.37
C ILE A 123 -13.01 0.43 -4.44
N PRO A 124 -14.05 1.27 -4.25
CA PRO A 124 -14.37 2.25 -5.24
C PRO A 124 -13.22 3.25 -5.35
N TYR A 125 -12.95 3.68 -6.58
CA TYR A 125 -11.94 4.67 -6.95
C TYR A 125 -10.46 4.26 -6.85
N ILE A 126 -10.02 3.33 -5.98
CA ILE A 126 -8.60 2.93 -5.92
C ILE A 126 -8.12 2.35 -7.25
N LEU A 127 -8.94 1.51 -7.92
CA LEU A 127 -8.60 0.98 -9.24
C LEU A 127 -8.43 2.09 -10.28
N THR A 128 -9.39 3.02 -10.32
CA THR A 128 -9.38 4.13 -11.29
C THR A 128 -8.22 5.09 -11.05
N TYR A 129 -7.97 5.46 -9.80
CA TYR A 129 -6.83 6.33 -9.44
C TYR A 129 -5.50 5.62 -9.62
N GLY A 130 -5.40 4.36 -9.19
CA GLY A 130 -4.21 3.53 -9.34
C GLY A 130 -3.82 3.35 -10.81
N ARG A 131 -4.76 3.01 -11.69
CA ARG A 131 -4.51 2.93 -13.14
C ARG A 131 -4.11 4.27 -13.74
N LYS A 132 -4.75 5.37 -13.34
CA LYS A 132 -4.34 6.71 -13.78
C LYS A 132 -2.91 7.04 -13.37
N VAL A 133 -2.53 6.75 -12.13
CA VAL A 133 -1.15 6.92 -11.66
C VAL A 133 -0.22 6.03 -12.47
N MET A 134 -0.53 4.75 -12.65
CA MET A 134 0.27 3.79 -13.42
C MET A 134 0.42 4.19 -14.89
N ALA A 135 -0.55 4.87 -15.51
CA ALA A 135 -0.42 5.41 -16.87
C ALA A 135 0.73 6.42 -17.01
N TYR A 136 1.09 7.13 -15.93
CA TYR A 136 2.24 8.04 -15.89
C TYR A 136 3.58 7.35 -15.57
N SER A 137 3.58 6.05 -15.26
CA SER A 137 4.81 5.33 -14.87
C SER A 137 5.90 5.41 -15.94
N ASN A 138 5.54 5.25 -17.21
CA ASN A 138 6.46 5.35 -18.34
C ASN A 138 7.02 6.78 -18.49
N THR A 139 6.16 7.80 -18.41
CA THR A 139 6.57 9.20 -18.48
C THR A 139 7.52 9.57 -17.34
N LEU A 140 7.21 9.12 -16.12
CA LEU A 140 8.03 9.36 -14.94
C LEU A 140 9.37 8.63 -15.02
N THR A 141 9.38 7.40 -15.55
CA THR A 141 10.62 6.65 -15.82
C THR A 141 11.51 7.37 -16.82
N LEU A 142 10.94 7.87 -17.92
CA LEU A 142 11.68 8.64 -18.91
C LEU A 142 12.25 9.93 -18.30
N PHE A 143 11.44 10.65 -17.51
CA PHE A 143 11.89 11.83 -16.79
C PHE A 143 13.04 11.53 -15.81
N MET A 144 12.95 10.44 -15.04
CA MET A 144 14.03 9.99 -14.15
C MET A 144 15.32 9.68 -14.92
N ILE A 145 15.23 9.01 -16.07
CA ILE A 145 16.39 8.71 -16.92
C ILE A 145 17.03 10.02 -17.42
N LEU A 146 16.22 10.97 -17.89
CA LEU A 146 16.70 12.25 -18.41
C LEU A 146 17.39 13.09 -17.31
N CYS A 147 16.76 13.22 -16.15
CA CYS A 147 17.34 13.89 -14.99
C CYS A 147 18.63 13.20 -14.52
N GLY A 148 18.65 11.86 -14.51
CA GLY A 148 19.82 11.07 -14.15
C GLY A 148 20.98 11.27 -15.13
N ALA A 149 20.71 11.27 -16.43
CA ALA A 149 21.70 11.54 -17.46
C ALA A 149 22.29 12.96 -17.33
N LEU A 150 21.43 13.97 -17.16
CA LEU A 150 21.88 15.35 -16.95
C LEU A 150 22.74 15.48 -15.68
N PHE A 151 22.32 14.85 -14.59
CA PHE A 151 23.10 14.80 -13.35
C PHE A 151 24.48 14.18 -13.57
N LEU A 152 24.58 13.05 -14.27
CA LEU A 152 25.86 12.40 -14.55
C LEU A 152 26.79 13.29 -15.39
N ILE A 153 26.26 13.97 -16.41
CA ILE A 153 27.04 14.90 -17.24
C ILE A 153 27.62 16.03 -16.38
N LEU A 154 26.78 16.67 -15.55
CA LEU A 154 27.22 17.74 -14.66
C LEU A 154 28.23 17.23 -13.62
N PHE A 155 28.00 16.05 -13.06
CA PHE A 155 28.88 15.43 -12.08
C PHE A 155 30.27 15.11 -12.66
N ILE A 156 30.32 14.53 -13.86
CA ILE A 156 31.57 14.30 -14.59
C ILE A 156 32.27 15.62 -14.92
N GLY A 157 31.52 16.64 -15.34
CA GLY A 157 32.06 17.97 -15.60
C GLY A 157 32.75 18.58 -14.38
N VAL A 158 32.12 18.49 -13.20
CA VAL A 158 32.70 18.96 -11.93
C VAL A 158 33.97 18.17 -11.58
N ILE A 159 33.97 16.85 -11.77
CA ILE A 159 35.15 16.01 -11.50
C ILE A 159 36.31 16.38 -12.43
N TYR A 160 36.06 16.56 -13.72
CA TYR A 160 37.08 16.90 -14.70
C TYR A 160 37.72 18.26 -14.39
N LEU A 161 36.90 19.27 -14.06
CA LEU A 161 37.38 20.62 -13.73
C LEU A 161 38.18 20.65 -12.42
N THR A 162 37.86 19.76 -11.48
CA THR A 162 38.46 19.72 -10.13
C THR A 162 39.55 18.64 -9.98
N SER A 163 39.93 17.97 -11.07
CA SER A 163 40.80 16.79 -11.03
C SER A 163 42.22 17.04 -10.50
N ARG A 164 42.61 18.30 -10.22
CA ARG A 164 43.95 18.64 -9.77
C ARG A 164 44.30 18.04 -8.39
N TRP A 165 43.33 17.86 -7.50
CA TRP A 165 43.56 17.24 -6.20
C TRP A 165 42.43 16.31 -5.77
N ARG A 166 42.75 15.04 -5.50
CA ARG A 166 41.75 14.02 -5.08
C ARG A 166 40.92 14.41 -3.85
N HIS A 167 41.48 15.16 -2.89
CA HIS A 167 40.73 15.60 -1.71
C HIS A 167 39.60 16.58 -2.05
N GLN A 168 39.75 17.39 -3.12
CA GLN A 168 38.71 18.32 -3.56
C GLN A 168 37.52 17.56 -4.15
N ILE A 169 37.76 16.51 -4.93
CA ILE A 169 36.70 15.64 -5.48
C ILE A 169 35.81 15.09 -4.37
N PHE A 170 36.39 14.44 -3.34
CA PHE A 170 35.62 13.90 -2.21
C PHE A 170 34.86 14.98 -1.42
N ARG A 171 35.40 16.21 -1.36
CA ARG A 171 34.74 17.34 -0.70
C ARG A 171 33.48 17.77 -1.45
N TYR A 172 33.55 17.90 -2.78
CA TYR A 172 32.40 18.26 -3.59
C TYR A 172 31.34 17.16 -3.59
N ILE A 173 31.74 15.88 -3.63
CA ILE A 173 30.83 14.74 -3.47
C ILE A 173 30.09 14.84 -2.13
N ALA A 174 30.80 15.12 -1.03
CA ALA A 174 30.18 15.29 0.27
C ALA A 174 29.17 16.45 0.29
N TYR A 175 29.44 17.57 -0.37
CA TYR A 175 28.50 18.69 -0.44
C TYR A 175 27.27 18.38 -1.28
N THR A 176 27.43 17.75 -2.45
CA THR A 176 26.31 17.38 -3.31
C THR A 176 25.42 16.33 -2.63
N LEU A 177 26.01 15.27 -2.07
CA LEU A 177 25.28 14.24 -1.35
C LEU A 177 24.66 14.78 -0.05
N GLY A 178 25.38 15.63 0.69
CA GLY A 178 24.86 16.23 1.91
C GLY A 178 23.64 17.11 1.63
N GLY A 179 23.72 17.97 0.60
CA GLY A 179 22.60 18.82 0.19
C GLY A 179 21.41 18.02 -0.33
N SER A 180 21.64 17.01 -1.19
CA SER A 180 20.57 16.17 -1.72
C SER A 180 19.92 15.32 -0.63
N GLY A 181 20.71 14.73 0.27
CA GLY A 181 20.22 13.99 1.42
C GLY A 181 19.38 14.86 2.37
N LEU A 182 19.78 16.10 2.60
CA LEU A 182 19.02 17.04 3.42
C LEU A 182 17.69 17.42 2.76
N MET A 183 17.67 17.71 1.46
CA MET A 183 16.43 17.97 0.72
C MET A 183 15.50 16.75 0.71
N LEU A 184 16.06 15.55 0.57
CA LEU A 184 15.32 14.30 0.58
C LEU A 184 14.72 13.98 1.96
N LEU A 185 15.39 14.39 3.04
CA LEU A 185 14.98 14.08 4.41
C LEU A 185 14.05 15.14 5.02
N THR A 186 14.28 16.43 4.76
CA THR A 186 13.64 17.52 5.51
C THR A 186 12.11 17.52 5.38
N LEU A 187 11.59 17.57 4.15
CA LEU A 187 10.14 17.63 3.94
C LEU A 187 9.43 16.32 4.39
N PRO A 188 9.91 15.11 4.02
CA PRO A 188 9.33 13.87 4.51
C PRO A 188 9.36 13.73 6.03
N ALA A 189 10.45 14.15 6.68
CA ALA A 189 10.53 14.13 8.14
C ALA A 189 9.48 15.06 8.78
N ILE A 190 9.30 16.28 8.25
CA ILE A 190 8.26 17.20 8.73
C ILE A 190 6.88 16.55 8.62
N ILE A 191 6.52 15.99 7.46
CA ILE A 191 5.22 15.35 7.23
C ILE A 191 4.99 14.18 8.19
N TYR A 192 6.02 13.35 8.39
CA TYR A 192 5.95 12.18 9.25
C TYR A 192 5.77 12.58 10.73
N PHE A 193 6.58 13.51 11.23
CA PHE A 193 6.54 13.92 12.64
C PHE A 193 5.36 14.84 12.96
N SER A 194 4.83 15.60 12.01
CA SER A 194 3.64 16.43 12.21
C SER A 194 2.35 15.62 12.31
N ARG A 195 2.39 14.31 11.99
CA ARG A 195 1.23 13.41 11.92
C ARG A 195 0.11 13.97 11.05
N THR A 196 0.48 14.65 9.96
CA THR A 196 -0.52 15.24 9.05
C THR A 196 -1.32 14.16 8.34
N ILE A 197 -0.69 13.03 8.01
CA ILE A 197 -1.33 11.87 7.37
C ILE A 197 -2.42 11.27 8.27
N ASP A 198 -2.17 11.16 9.58
CA ASP A 198 -3.11 10.57 10.55
C ASP A 198 -4.45 11.34 10.66
N ARG A 199 -4.49 12.59 10.20
CA ARG A 199 -5.67 13.48 10.24
C ARG A 199 -6.56 13.38 9.00
N LEU A 200 -6.29 12.45 8.08
CA LEU A 200 -7.14 12.22 6.92
C LEU A 200 -8.52 11.72 7.36
N GLY A 201 -9.58 12.41 6.93
CA GLY A 201 -10.96 12.08 7.24
C GLY A 201 -11.50 10.89 6.44
N ILE A 202 -10.95 9.70 6.68
CA ILE A 202 -11.40 8.46 6.04
C ILE A 202 -12.40 7.78 6.97
N THR A 203 -13.62 7.54 6.47
CA THR A 203 -14.74 7.02 7.26
C THR A 203 -14.68 5.52 7.50
N SER A 204 -14.16 4.75 6.53
CA SER A 204 -13.97 3.30 6.67
C SER A 204 -12.71 2.99 7.49
N GLN A 205 -12.83 2.11 8.49
CA GLN A 205 -11.72 1.72 9.36
C GLN A 205 -10.66 0.92 8.60
N SER A 206 -11.08 -0.08 7.81
CA SER A 206 -10.18 -0.83 6.93
C SER A 206 -9.41 0.10 5.99
N MET A 207 -10.11 1.02 5.33
CA MET A 207 -9.51 1.99 4.41
C MET A 207 -8.55 2.96 5.09
N TYR A 208 -8.92 3.45 6.28
CA TYR A 208 -8.07 4.32 7.08
C TYR A 208 -6.76 3.63 7.41
N ARG A 209 -6.80 2.42 7.98
CA ARG A 209 -5.60 1.66 8.35
C ARG A 209 -4.70 1.41 7.15
N PHE A 210 -5.28 1.02 6.02
CA PHE A 210 -4.52 0.80 4.79
C PHE A 210 -3.84 2.08 4.28
N LEU A 211 -4.60 3.16 4.07
CA LEU A 211 -4.06 4.39 3.49
C LEU A 211 -3.03 5.07 4.38
N ILE A 212 -3.25 5.09 5.70
CA ILE A 212 -2.29 5.64 6.65
C ILE A 212 -0.99 4.84 6.63
N THR A 213 -1.08 3.50 6.66
CA THR A 213 0.10 2.62 6.58
C THR A 213 0.87 2.84 5.28
N TYR A 214 0.16 2.79 4.15
CA TYR A 214 0.73 2.96 2.82
C TYR A 214 1.45 4.30 2.64
N LEU A 215 0.82 5.41 3.06
CA LEU A 215 1.39 6.75 2.95
C LEU A 215 2.55 6.96 3.92
N ASN A 216 2.46 6.45 5.16
CA ASN A 216 3.56 6.53 6.11
C ASN A 216 4.78 5.72 5.65
N ASP A 217 4.59 4.51 5.12
CA ASP A 217 5.68 3.72 4.55
C ASP A 217 6.33 4.38 3.34
N PHE A 218 5.51 5.05 2.52
CA PHE A 218 5.99 5.82 1.39
C PHE A 218 6.91 6.95 1.87
N VAL A 219 6.45 7.78 2.81
CA VAL A 219 7.22 8.89 3.40
C VAL A 219 8.49 8.38 4.09
N LEU A 220 8.36 7.30 4.86
CA LEU A 220 9.46 6.70 5.62
C LEU A 220 10.54 6.12 4.71
N THR A 221 10.21 5.73 3.48
CA THR A 221 11.20 5.35 2.45
C THR A 221 12.13 6.52 2.11
N PHE A 222 11.61 7.75 2.00
CA PHE A 222 12.44 8.93 1.75
C PHE A 222 13.32 9.27 2.94
N ILE A 223 12.79 9.15 4.16
CA ILE A 223 13.58 9.37 5.39
C ILE A 223 14.75 8.38 5.48
N LYS A 224 14.48 7.09 5.22
CA LYS A 224 15.52 6.03 5.20
C LYS A 224 16.62 6.34 4.19
N TRP A 225 16.26 6.60 2.93
CA TRP A 225 17.25 6.89 1.88
C TRP A 225 17.96 8.23 2.08
N GLY A 226 17.26 9.26 2.56
CA GLY A 226 17.84 10.55 2.94
C GLY A 226 18.89 10.40 4.03
N GLY A 227 18.60 9.61 5.07
CA GLY A 227 19.55 9.29 6.13
C GLY A 227 20.79 8.56 5.60
N VAL A 228 20.61 7.54 4.76
CA VAL A 228 21.74 6.80 4.14
C VAL A 228 22.63 7.74 3.30
N VAL A 229 22.03 8.62 2.49
CA VAL A 229 22.78 9.56 1.65
C VAL A 229 23.56 10.57 2.49
N ILE A 230 22.97 11.09 3.58
CA ILE A 230 23.66 11.97 4.52
C ILE A 230 24.84 11.24 5.18
N MET A 231 24.66 9.99 5.58
CA MET A 231 25.74 9.19 6.17
C MET A 231 26.92 9.02 5.19
N ILE A 232 26.64 8.73 3.92
CA ILE A 232 27.67 8.65 2.87
C ILE A 232 28.37 10.00 2.69
N ALA A 233 27.62 11.11 2.71
CA ALA A 233 28.18 12.45 2.61
C ALA A 233 29.17 12.76 3.75
N ILE A 234 28.82 12.39 4.99
CA ILE A 234 29.68 12.56 6.17
C ILE A 234 30.97 11.74 6.02
N ILE A 235 30.87 10.48 5.58
CA ILE A 235 32.04 9.61 5.36
C ILE A 235 32.97 10.23 4.30
N CYS A 236 32.41 10.69 3.17
CA CYS A 236 33.16 11.36 2.11
C CYS A 236 33.87 12.63 2.61
N TRP A 237 33.23 13.39 3.50
CA TRP A 237 33.80 14.57 4.11
C TRP A 237 35.02 14.23 4.98
N PHE A 238 34.93 13.20 5.83
CA PHE A 238 36.07 12.73 6.63
C PHE A 238 37.23 12.21 5.77
N ILE A 239 36.94 11.47 4.71
CA ILE A 239 37.97 10.99 3.77
C ILE A 239 38.68 12.19 3.11
N SER A 240 37.93 13.19 2.64
CA SER A 240 38.48 14.41 2.07
C SER A 240 39.44 15.11 3.04
N GLU A 241 39.03 15.26 4.29
CA GLU A 241 39.81 15.94 5.33
C GLU A 241 41.09 15.17 5.67
N GLY A 242 41.02 13.84 5.75
CA GLY A 242 42.18 12.97 5.93
C GLY A 242 43.20 13.09 4.78
N MET A 243 42.72 13.15 3.54
CA MET A 243 43.58 13.31 2.36
C MET A 243 44.20 14.72 2.29
N ARG A 244 43.46 15.76 2.67
CA ARG A 244 43.96 17.13 2.76
C ARG A 244 45.14 17.23 3.72
N LYS A 245 45.02 16.63 4.91
CA LYS A 245 46.09 16.61 5.92
C LYS A 245 47.35 15.88 5.44
N LYS A 246 47.21 14.79 4.67
CA LYS A 246 48.35 14.07 4.07
C LYS A 246 49.09 14.92 3.04
N VAL A 247 48.36 15.61 2.15
CA VAL A 247 48.96 16.51 1.15
C VAL A 247 49.67 17.70 1.80
N ALA A 248 49.09 18.26 2.87
CA ALA A 248 49.71 19.35 3.62
C ALA A 248 51.01 18.92 4.33
N ARG A 249 51.03 17.72 4.93
CA ARG A 249 52.23 17.16 5.57
C ARG A 249 53.34 16.77 4.59
N SER A 250 53.01 16.43 3.35
CA SER A 250 53.99 16.12 2.30
C SER A 250 54.71 17.35 1.74
N LYS A 251 54.22 18.56 2.03
CA LYS A 251 54.77 19.84 1.53
C LYS A 251 55.65 20.58 2.54
N ASN A 252 55.65 20.16 3.81
CA ASN A 252 56.55 20.65 4.87
C ASN A 252 57.70 19.66 5.05
#